data_AF-A0A2D6L6T5-F1
#
_entry.id   AF-A0A2D6L6T5-F1
#
_cell.length_a   1.000
_cell.length_b   1.000
_cell.length_c   1.000
_cell.angle_alpha   90.00
_cell.angle_beta   90.00
_cell.angle_gamma   90.00
#
_symmetry.space_group_name_H-M   'P 1'
#
loop_
_entity.id
_entity.type
_entity.pdbx_description
1 polymer ?
#
loop_
_entity_poly.entity_id
_entity_poly.type
_entity_poly.pdbx_seq_one_letter_code
_entity_poly.pdbx_strand_id
1 'polypeptide(L)'
;MSSVPGAIVTATSIEVLFDEIVSLSRAYARSYRENLPELLQMRADSPYRAVVVAICMDERCCSFSHDTGGLPGYYDFMRTKGARLELSNHQVSDSIHDIFRRKSHQPVLMIFTVHFSDSDFACGCAGWNSNTSAAYEHQHRVAEAFRRSYPGAIHTVVLGIDTDTGSLVLDCSDHRLSVADIADEISVETSVEELMGQLTLSLEEIAAEEICAVGDFRFDFRTEIKRMFSANARFVYEQMYLDTARPILRRVDHSATRLYAGSGFEFISEPGEAVHVGLHSSTFIADVALGIEKIIIPGAARSNQPAILVVNREYDPKLPGELDQARDWVHAVIEDIACLFKSEIDSGELRMMESVSTLVEGMIPVITY
;
A
#
# COMPACT_ATOMS: atom_id res chain seq x y z
N MET A 1 -10.67 -18.44 -40.25
CA MET A 1 -9.90 -19.55 -39.62
C MET A 1 -10.46 -19.71 -38.22
N SER A 2 -10.92 -20.92 -37.91
CA SER A 2 -11.79 -21.24 -36.78
C SER A 2 -11.12 -21.01 -35.42
N SER A 3 -11.86 -20.35 -34.52
CA SER A 3 -11.65 -20.39 -33.09
C SER A 3 -11.79 -21.83 -32.57
N VAL A 4 -10.79 -22.28 -31.82
CA VAL A 4 -10.89 -23.51 -31.03
C VAL A 4 -11.44 -23.11 -29.66
N PRO A 5 -12.56 -23.69 -29.21
CA PRO A 5 -13.08 -23.51 -27.86
C PRO A 5 -12.41 -24.48 -26.87
N GLY A 6 -12.18 -24.02 -25.64
CA GLY A 6 -11.97 -24.87 -24.48
C GLY A 6 -10.56 -25.40 -24.27
N ALA A 7 -9.62 -24.53 -23.91
CA ALA A 7 -8.49 -24.93 -23.08
C ALA A 7 -8.79 -24.46 -21.65
N ILE A 8 -9.26 -25.38 -20.82
CA ILE A 8 -9.20 -25.24 -19.37
C ILE A 8 -7.72 -24.98 -19.05
N VAL A 9 -7.40 -23.82 -18.49
CA VAL A 9 -6.06 -23.55 -17.95
C VAL A 9 -5.85 -24.59 -16.86
N THR A 10 -5.06 -25.60 -17.22
CA THR A 10 -4.73 -26.73 -16.35
C THR A 10 -3.76 -26.23 -15.29
N ALA A 11 -3.98 -26.68 -14.06
CA ALA A 11 -3.23 -26.37 -12.84
C ALA A 11 -1.78 -25.93 -13.10
N THR A 12 -1.54 -24.62 -13.06
CA THR A 12 -0.19 -24.07 -12.91
C THR A 12 0.39 -24.70 -11.64
N SER A 13 1.51 -25.40 -11.75
CA SER A 13 2.11 -26.03 -10.56
C SER A 13 2.50 -24.94 -9.55
N ILE A 14 2.48 -25.27 -8.26
CA ILE A 14 2.77 -24.29 -7.21
C ILE A 14 4.18 -23.68 -7.37
N GLU A 15 5.12 -24.46 -7.89
CA GLU A 15 6.47 -24.02 -8.20
C GLU A 15 6.49 -22.90 -9.23
N VAL A 16 5.65 -23.01 -10.28
CA VAL A 16 5.54 -21.96 -11.31
C VAL A 16 4.98 -20.68 -10.70
N LEU A 17 3.99 -20.77 -9.79
CA LEU A 17 3.43 -19.59 -9.11
C LEU A 17 4.45 -18.91 -8.19
N PHE A 18 5.26 -19.69 -7.46
CA PHE A 18 6.34 -19.13 -6.65
C PHE A 18 7.46 -18.52 -7.49
N ASP A 19 7.81 -19.14 -8.62
CA ASP A 19 8.77 -18.58 -9.58
C ASP A 19 8.27 -17.26 -10.18
N GLU A 20 6.97 -17.11 -10.43
CA GLU A 20 6.34 -15.85 -10.85
C GLU A 20 6.51 -14.77 -9.77
N ILE A 21 6.22 -15.07 -8.51
CA ILE A 21 6.36 -14.11 -7.38
C ILE A 21 7.81 -13.66 -7.23
N VAL A 22 8.76 -14.61 -7.26
CA VAL A 22 10.19 -14.29 -7.21
C VAL A 22 10.62 -13.45 -8.42
N SER A 23 10.07 -13.74 -9.60
CA SER A 23 10.36 -12.97 -10.81
C SER A 23 9.84 -11.54 -10.74
N LEU A 24 8.62 -11.33 -10.22
CA LEU A 24 8.07 -9.99 -9.97
C LEU A 24 8.92 -9.21 -8.99
N SER A 25 9.32 -9.83 -7.87
CA SER A 25 10.21 -9.21 -6.89
C SER A 25 11.56 -8.80 -7.49
N ARG A 26 12.17 -9.65 -8.33
CA ARG A 26 13.44 -9.35 -9.02
C ARG A 26 13.28 -8.26 -10.07
N ALA A 27 12.14 -8.21 -10.76
CA ALA A 27 11.84 -7.14 -11.71
C ALA A 27 11.73 -5.79 -10.98
N TYR A 28 11.08 -5.76 -9.83
CA TYR A 28 11.02 -4.57 -8.98
C TYR A 28 12.40 -4.13 -8.48
N ALA A 29 13.22 -5.04 -7.97
CA ALA A 29 14.59 -4.73 -7.54
C ALA A 29 15.47 -4.21 -8.69
N ARG A 30 15.23 -4.69 -9.93
CA ARG A 30 15.87 -4.14 -11.13
C ARG A 30 15.39 -2.71 -11.40
N SER A 31 14.07 -2.49 -11.42
CA SER A 31 13.48 -1.17 -11.63
C SER A 31 13.96 -0.16 -10.58
N TYR A 32 14.09 -0.56 -9.31
CA TYR A 32 14.67 0.25 -8.25
C TYR A 32 16.10 0.71 -8.58
N ARG A 33 16.96 -0.21 -9.05
CA ARG A 33 18.35 0.11 -9.41
C ARG A 33 18.43 1.01 -10.64
N GLU A 34 17.60 0.76 -11.64
CA GLU A 34 17.56 1.55 -12.88
C GLU A 34 17.07 2.98 -12.63
N ASN A 35 16.08 3.15 -11.74
CA ASN A 35 15.51 4.44 -11.39
C ASN A 35 16.19 5.11 -10.17
N LEU A 36 17.27 4.53 -9.63
CA LEU A 36 17.93 5.07 -8.45
C LEU A 36 18.38 6.54 -8.61
N PRO A 37 18.95 6.98 -9.76
CA PRO A 37 19.30 8.40 -9.93
C PRO A 37 18.08 9.33 -9.87
N GLU A 38 16.98 8.95 -10.52
CA GLU A 38 15.73 9.72 -10.51
C GLU A 38 15.12 9.75 -9.10
N LEU A 39 15.10 8.61 -8.41
CA LEU A 39 14.65 8.52 -7.02
C LEU A 39 15.47 9.42 -6.09
N LEU A 40 16.79 9.47 -6.27
CA LEU A 40 17.67 10.36 -5.49
C LEU A 40 17.41 11.83 -5.82
N GLN A 41 17.13 12.16 -7.08
CA GLN A 41 16.75 13.51 -7.50
C GLN A 41 15.40 13.92 -6.89
N MET A 42 14.36 13.08 -7.00
CA MET A 42 13.05 13.31 -6.38
C MET A 42 13.18 13.54 -4.86
N ARG A 43 14.05 12.80 -4.19
CA ARG A 43 14.34 12.97 -2.76
C ARG A 43 15.17 14.21 -2.43
N ALA A 44 15.98 14.70 -3.37
CA ALA A 44 16.73 15.93 -3.20
C ALA A 44 15.83 17.17 -3.39
N ASP A 45 14.83 17.05 -4.28
CA ASP A 45 13.84 18.09 -4.55
C ASP A 45 12.70 18.12 -3.52
N SER A 46 12.52 17.03 -2.76
CA SER A 46 11.57 16.96 -1.65
C SER A 46 12.18 17.55 -0.37
N PRO A 47 11.40 18.31 0.43
CA PRO A 47 11.84 18.73 1.77
C PRO A 47 11.88 17.54 2.75
N TYR A 48 11.28 16.42 2.36
CA TYR A 48 11.18 15.20 3.14
C TYR A 48 12.20 14.19 2.67
N ARG A 49 12.90 13.60 3.64
CA ARG A 49 13.89 12.57 3.32
C ARG A 49 13.27 11.19 3.19
N ALA A 50 12.07 11.02 3.74
CA ALA A 50 11.21 9.85 3.60
C ALA A 50 9.74 10.26 3.61
N VAL A 51 8.93 9.47 2.90
CA VAL A 51 7.48 9.56 2.90
C VAL A 51 6.95 8.20 3.36
N VAL A 52 6.31 8.21 4.52
CA VAL A 52 5.76 7.03 5.17
C VAL A 52 4.27 6.98 4.90
N VAL A 53 3.75 5.82 4.48
CA VAL A 53 2.33 5.66 4.17
C VAL A 53 1.74 4.59 5.07
N ALA A 54 0.87 5.01 5.99
CA ALA A 54 0.05 4.15 6.82
C ALA A 54 -1.19 3.74 6.02
N ILE A 55 -1.31 2.46 5.66
CA ILE A 55 -2.33 1.97 4.73
C ILE A 55 -2.94 0.65 5.16
N CYS A 56 -4.18 0.42 4.71
CA CYS A 56 -4.90 -0.80 5.01
C CYS A 56 -4.23 -2.03 4.37
N MET A 57 -4.46 -3.20 4.96
CA MET A 57 -4.09 -4.49 4.36
C MET A 57 -4.98 -4.89 3.17
N ASP A 58 -6.09 -4.18 2.96
CA ASP A 58 -7.05 -4.39 1.87
C ASP A 58 -6.35 -4.37 0.51
N GLU A 59 -6.65 -5.38 -0.32
CA GLU A 59 -6.02 -5.59 -1.61
C GLU A 59 -6.32 -4.50 -2.64
N ARG A 60 -7.38 -3.70 -2.42
CA ARG A 60 -7.72 -2.56 -3.28
C ARG A 60 -6.82 -1.36 -3.02
N CYS A 61 -6.07 -1.37 -1.91
CA CYS A 61 -5.13 -0.32 -1.52
C CYS A 61 -3.67 -0.63 -1.93
N CYS A 62 -3.41 -1.75 -2.61
CA CYS A 62 -2.04 -2.19 -2.92
C CYS A 62 -1.35 -1.32 -3.97
N SER A 63 -2.12 -0.66 -4.85
CA SER A 63 -1.62 0.15 -5.97
C SER A 63 -1.16 1.56 -5.63
N PHE A 64 -1.16 1.96 -4.35
CA PHE A 64 -0.87 3.34 -3.95
C PHE A 64 0.39 3.93 -4.60
N SER A 65 1.49 3.18 -4.69
CA SER A 65 2.71 3.64 -5.36
C SER A 65 2.47 3.96 -6.83
N HIS A 66 1.78 3.08 -7.54
CA HIS A 66 1.45 3.25 -8.96
C HIS A 66 0.51 4.45 -9.17
N ASP A 67 -0.57 4.52 -8.37
CA ASP A 67 -1.63 5.52 -8.52
C ASP A 67 -1.18 6.93 -8.15
N THR A 68 -0.03 7.05 -7.50
CA THR A 68 0.57 8.32 -7.09
C THR A 68 1.88 8.64 -7.80
N GLY A 69 2.26 7.82 -8.80
CA GLY A 69 3.50 8.00 -9.57
C GLY A 69 4.77 7.84 -8.73
N GLY A 70 4.71 7.07 -7.64
CA GLY A 70 5.86 6.76 -6.80
C GLY A 70 6.78 5.74 -7.46
N LEU A 71 8.06 6.07 -7.55
CA LEU A 71 9.09 5.12 -7.99
C LEU A 71 9.28 4.00 -6.95
N PRO A 72 9.80 2.82 -7.36
CA PRO A 72 10.22 1.78 -6.43
C PRO A 72 11.10 2.32 -5.29
N GLY A 73 10.78 1.93 -4.06
CA GLY A 73 11.47 2.38 -2.85
C GLY A 73 11.28 3.86 -2.50
N TYR A 74 10.33 4.57 -3.13
CA TYR A 74 10.00 5.96 -2.78
C TYR A 74 9.31 6.06 -1.41
N TYR A 75 8.21 5.32 -1.26
CA TYR A 75 7.41 5.23 -0.03
C TYR A 75 7.94 4.14 0.91
N ASP A 76 7.92 4.42 2.21
CA ASP A 76 8.06 3.42 3.28
C ASP A 76 6.63 3.06 3.77
N PHE A 77 6.15 1.82 3.56
CA PHE A 77 4.78 1.45 3.93
C PHE A 77 4.65 0.89 5.35
N MET A 78 3.61 1.33 6.05
CA MET A 78 3.15 0.74 7.30
C MET A 78 1.75 0.16 7.11
N ARG A 79 1.68 -1.16 6.87
CA ARG A 79 0.42 -1.85 6.55
C ARG A 79 -0.20 -2.52 7.76
N THR A 80 -1.44 -2.18 8.09
CA THR A 80 -2.23 -2.82 9.16
C THR A 80 -3.71 -2.90 8.80
N LYS A 81 -4.49 -3.69 9.52
CA LYS A 81 -5.95 -3.70 9.36
C LYS A 81 -6.53 -2.31 9.64
N GLY A 82 -7.17 -1.72 8.63
CA GLY A 82 -7.76 -0.38 8.70
C GLY A 82 -6.77 0.77 8.87
N ALA A 83 -5.50 0.56 8.51
CA ALA A 83 -4.41 1.51 8.71
C ALA A 83 -4.30 1.99 10.17
N ARG A 84 -4.68 1.15 11.13
CA ARG A 84 -4.58 1.43 12.56
C ARG A 84 -3.13 1.35 12.98
N LEU A 85 -2.54 2.52 13.24
CA LEU A 85 -1.22 2.63 13.84
C LEU A 85 -1.35 3.16 15.26
N GLU A 86 -0.58 2.57 16.15
CA GLU A 86 -0.51 2.97 17.54
C GLU A 86 0.94 3.30 17.87
N LEU A 87 1.20 4.49 18.43
CA LEU A 87 2.53 4.88 18.89
C LEU A 87 3.05 3.95 19.99
N SER A 88 2.16 3.33 20.76
CA SER A 88 2.51 2.31 21.77
C SER A 88 3.01 1.00 21.15
N ASN A 89 2.83 0.78 19.85
CA ASN A 89 3.40 -0.38 19.19
C ASN A 89 4.91 -0.19 19.01
N HIS A 90 5.69 -1.05 19.65
CA HIS A 90 7.14 -1.04 19.56
C HIS A 90 7.64 -1.18 18.11
N GLN A 91 6.99 -2.00 17.27
CA GLN A 91 7.35 -2.14 15.85
C GLN A 91 7.20 -0.83 15.09
N VAL A 92 6.16 -0.04 15.40
CA VAL A 92 5.97 1.29 14.80
C VAL A 92 7.06 2.25 15.26
N SER A 93 7.37 2.25 16.56
CA SER A 93 8.43 3.10 17.12
C SER A 93 9.81 2.75 16.55
N ASP A 94 10.14 1.46 16.45
CA ASP A 94 11.40 0.97 15.90
C ASP A 94 11.54 1.36 14.42
N SER A 95 10.48 1.17 13.61
CA SER A 95 10.47 1.59 12.20
C SER A 95 10.67 3.09 12.04
N ILE A 96 10.05 3.93 12.88
CA ILE A 96 10.25 5.38 12.87
C ILE A 96 11.71 5.73 13.20
N HIS A 97 12.27 5.09 14.24
CA HIS A 97 13.67 5.28 14.60
C HIS A 97 14.61 4.86 13.48
N ASP A 98 14.33 3.74 12.80
CA ASP A 98 15.08 3.29 11.63
C ASP A 98 14.99 4.24 10.46
N ILE A 99 13.81 4.79 10.20
CA ILE A 99 13.65 5.85 9.20
C ILE A 99 14.52 7.05 9.59
N PHE A 100 14.44 7.55 10.82
CA PHE A 100 15.28 8.69 11.23
C PHE A 100 16.79 8.40 11.15
N ARG A 101 17.22 7.20 11.55
CA ARG A 101 18.62 6.75 11.44
C ARG A 101 19.09 6.73 10.00
N ARG A 102 18.34 6.09 9.09
CA ARG A 102 18.66 5.99 7.66
C ARG A 102 18.64 7.36 6.95
N LYS A 103 17.93 8.33 7.50
CA LYS A 103 17.57 9.59 6.84
C LYS A 103 18.18 10.83 7.50
N SER A 104 19.19 10.65 8.36
CA SER A 104 19.96 11.75 8.97
C SER A 104 19.10 12.79 9.72
N HIS A 105 18.03 12.34 10.38
CA HIS A 105 17.12 13.20 11.15
C HIS A 105 16.45 14.35 10.37
N GLN A 106 16.38 14.27 9.04
CA GLN A 106 15.59 15.20 8.24
C GLN A 106 14.07 14.95 8.42
N PRO A 107 13.22 15.94 8.12
CA PRO A 107 11.78 15.80 8.24
C PRO A 107 11.24 14.61 7.45
N VAL A 108 10.24 13.95 8.02
CA VAL A 108 9.50 12.83 7.45
C VAL A 108 8.06 13.27 7.21
N LEU A 109 7.52 13.00 6.02
CA LEU A 109 6.10 13.10 5.78
C LEU A 109 5.44 11.76 6.11
N MET A 110 4.43 11.77 6.96
CA MET A 110 3.61 10.61 7.27
C MET A 110 2.18 10.81 6.76
N ILE A 111 1.79 9.94 5.84
CA ILE A 111 0.48 9.91 5.20
C ILE A 111 -0.35 8.85 5.91
N PHE A 112 -1.44 9.28 6.55
CA PHE A 112 -2.44 8.40 7.14
C PHE A 112 -3.58 8.23 6.16
N THR A 113 -3.96 6.99 5.85
CA THR A 113 -4.98 6.74 4.85
C THR A 113 -6.26 6.16 5.45
N VAL A 114 -7.38 6.51 4.82
CA VAL A 114 -8.69 5.91 4.99
C VAL A 114 -9.13 5.42 3.62
N HIS A 115 -9.61 4.19 3.50
CA HIS A 115 -10.23 3.75 2.26
C HIS A 115 -11.73 3.54 2.45
N PHE A 116 -12.49 3.84 1.41
CA PHE A 116 -13.94 3.72 1.36
C PHE A 116 -14.37 3.40 -0.08
N SER A 117 -15.62 2.98 -0.24
CA SER A 117 -16.29 2.85 -1.54
C SER A 117 -17.44 3.85 -1.54
N ASP A 118 -17.50 4.71 -2.55
CA ASP A 118 -18.56 5.72 -2.67
C ASP A 118 -19.86 5.12 -3.22
N SER A 119 -19.76 4.12 -4.09
CA SER A 119 -20.89 3.42 -4.70
C SER A 119 -21.56 2.39 -3.76
N ASP A 120 -20.81 1.77 -2.84
CA ASP A 120 -21.35 0.86 -1.84
C ASP A 120 -20.66 1.01 -0.46
N PHE A 121 -21.33 1.69 0.46
CA PHE A 121 -20.87 1.86 1.83
C PHE A 121 -20.54 0.54 2.54
N ALA A 122 -21.23 -0.57 2.22
CA ALA A 122 -20.95 -1.85 2.86
C ALA A 122 -19.52 -2.33 2.54
N CYS A 123 -18.97 -1.93 1.39
CA CYS A 123 -17.66 -2.34 0.90
C CYS A 123 -16.53 -1.38 1.26
N GLY A 124 -16.79 -0.45 2.18
CA GLY A 124 -15.75 0.32 2.86
C GLY A 124 -14.83 -0.55 3.74
N CYS A 125 -13.99 0.11 4.54
CA CYS A 125 -13.01 -0.60 5.35
C CYS A 125 -13.63 -1.53 6.40
N ALA A 126 -13.46 -2.85 6.22
CA ALA A 126 -13.88 -3.86 7.19
C ALA A 126 -13.23 -3.67 8.58
N GLY A 127 -12.01 -3.12 8.63
CA GLY A 127 -11.34 -2.78 9.88
C GLY A 127 -12.12 -1.76 10.72
N TRP A 128 -12.97 -0.95 10.09
CA TRP A 128 -13.81 0.07 10.70
C TRP A 128 -15.31 -0.26 10.64
N ASN A 129 -15.67 -1.50 10.30
CA ASN A 129 -17.07 -1.90 10.02
C ASN A 129 -17.73 -0.95 9.01
N SER A 130 -16.95 -0.54 8.01
CA SER A 130 -17.34 0.40 6.95
C SER A 130 -17.83 1.77 7.44
N ASN A 131 -17.46 2.16 8.67
CA ASN A 131 -17.69 3.50 9.19
C ASN A 131 -16.53 4.44 8.79
N THR A 132 -16.67 5.07 7.62
CA THR A 132 -15.68 6.00 7.07
C THR A 132 -15.40 7.18 7.98
N SER A 133 -16.43 7.76 8.62
CA SER A 133 -16.25 8.88 9.54
C SER A 133 -15.41 8.50 10.77
N ALA A 134 -15.69 7.34 11.37
CA ALA A 134 -14.90 6.84 12.50
C ALA A 134 -13.43 6.56 12.11
N ALA A 135 -13.20 6.12 10.87
CA ALA A 135 -11.85 5.93 10.34
C ALA A 135 -11.11 7.26 10.23
N TYR A 136 -11.70 8.30 9.62
CA TYR A 136 -11.10 9.64 9.53
C TYR A 136 -10.84 10.24 10.91
N GLU A 137 -11.83 10.21 11.82
CA GLU A 137 -11.66 10.70 13.20
C GLU A 137 -10.47 10.04 13.90
N HIS A 138 -10.29 8.73 13.72
CA HIS A 138 -9.14 8.04 14.27
C HIS A 138 -7.84 8.47 13.61
N GLN A 139 -7.77 8.52 12.28
CA GLN A 139 -6.54 8.90 11.57
C GLN A 139 -6.10 10.32 11.92
N HIS A 140 -7.03 11.27 12.07
CA HIS A 140 -6.73 12.62 12.54
C HIS A 140 -6.16 12.63 13.97
N ARG A 141 -6.74 11.86 14.89
CA ARG A 141 -6.21 11.73 16.26
C ARG A 141 -4.80 11.15 16.27
N VAL A 142 -4.53 10.13 15.46
CA VAL A 142 -3.21 9.50 15.37
C VAL A 142 -2.22 10.48 14.73
N ALA A 143 -2.58 11.13 13.63
CA ALA A 143 -1.76 12.15 12.97
C ALA A 143 -1.35 13.27 13.94
N GLU A 144 -2.29 13.77 14.75
CA GLU A 144 -1.98 14.77 15.78
C GLU A 144 -1.07 14.22 16.89
N ALA A 145 -1.26 12.97 17.32
CA ALA A 145 -0.40 12.33 18.30
C ALA A 145 1.05 12.19 17.80
N PHE A 146 1.24 11.83 16.53
CA PHE A 146 2.56 11.77 15.89
C PHE A 146 3.21 13.14 15.80
N ARG A 147 2.46 14.16 15.36
CA ARG A 147 2.93 15.55 15.28
C ARG A 147 3.40 16.08 16.64
N ARG A 148 2.65 15.78 17.71
CA ARG A 148 3.01 16.16 19.08
C ARG A 148 4.22 15.40 19.63
N SER A 149 4.36 14.13 19.27
CA SER A 149 5.45 13.28 19.76
C SER A 149 6.77 13.57 19.06
N TYR A 150 6.73 14.06 17.82
CA TYR A 150 7.90 14.33 16.98
C TYR A 150 7.86 15.75 16.38
N PRO A 151 7.86 16.80 17.23
CA PRO A 151 7.68 18.18 16.78
C PRO A 151 8.79 18.60 15.80
N GLY A 152 8.38 19.08 14.62
CA GLY A 152 9.29 19.51 13.54
C GLY A 152 10.02 18.37 12.80
N ALA A 153 9.86 17.12 13.24
CA ALA A 153 10.50 15.96 12.62
C ALA A 153 9.50 15.10 11.82
N ILE A 154 8.23 15.03 12.24
CA ILE A 154 7.17 14.36 11.48
C ILE A 154 6.09 15.37 11.12
N HIS A 155 5.85 15.51 9.82
CA HIS A 155 4.68 16.20 9.28
C HIS A 155 3.65 15.17 8.88
N THR A 156 2.37 15.48 9.06
CA THR A 156 1.29 14.50 8.90
C THR A 156 0.19 15.02 7.98
N VAL A 157 -0.35 14.13 7.16
CA VAL A 157 -1.53 14.38 6.31
C VAL A 157 -2.47 13.19 6.40
N VAL A 158 -3.77 13.44 6.31
CA VAL A 158 -4.80 12.39 6.22
C VAL A 158 -5.38 12.40 4.81
N LEU A 159 -5.41 11.23 4.17
CA LEU A 159 -5.94 11.05 2.83
C LEU A 159 -7.03 9.98 2.81
N GLY A 160 -8.08 10.23 2.04
CA GLY A 160 -9.01 9.22 1.56
C GLY A 160 -8.50 8.54 0.30
N ILE A 161 -8.84 7.27 0.15
CA ILE A 161 -8.71 6.47 -1.07
C ILE A 161 -10.11 5.94 -1.39
N ASP A 162 -10.74 6.45 -2.43
CA ASP A 162 -11.94 5.84 -2.97
C ASP A 162 -11.56 4.59 -3.76
N THR A 163 -11.96 3.42 -3.28
CA THR A 163 -11.62 2.14 -3.91
C THR A 163 -12.35 1.89 -5.22
N ASP A 164 -13.37 2.69 -5.54
CA ASP A 164 -14.17 2.51 -6.77
C ASP A 164 -13.46 3.13 -7.97
N THR A 165 -12.80 4.26 -7.75
CA THR A 165 -12.12 5.06 -8.78
C THR A 165 -10.60 5.08 -8.62
N GLY A 166 -10.10 4.71 -7.44
CA GLY A 166 -8.71 4.94 -7.03
C GLY A 166 -8.38 6.41 -6.80
N SER A 167 -9.39 7.28 -6.68
CA SER A 167 -9.19 8.70 -6.45
C SER A 167 -8.72 8.98 -5.03
N LEU A 168 -7.79 9.93 -4.91
CA LEU A 168 -7.35 10.45 -3.63
C LEU A 168 -8.26 11.60 -3.18
N VAL A 169 -8.50 11.62 -1.88
CA VAL A 169 -9.19 12.71 -1.20
C VAL A 169 -8.25 13.30 -0.17
N LEU A 170 -7.94 14.59 -0.25
CA LEU A 170 -7.30 15.31 0.84
C LEU A 170 -8.38 15.67 1.86
N ASP A 171 -8.25 15.19 3.10
CA ASP A 171 -9.17 15.53 4.18
C ASP A 171 -8.42 16.39 5.19
N CYS A 172 -8.69 17.68 5.15
CA CYS A 172 -8.20 18.64 6.10
C CYS A 172 -9.40 19.24 6.85
N SER A 173 -9.17 19.64 8.11
CA SER A 173 -10.19 20.04 9.10
C SER A 173 -11.52 20.55 8.54
N ASP A 174 -11.49 21.63 7.74
CA ASP A 174 -12.67 22.30 7.20
C ASP A 174 -12.77 22.18 5.66
N HIS A 175 -11.80 21.53 5.02
CA HIS A 175 -11.70 21.43 3.56
C HIS A 175 -11.43 20.00 3.10
N ARG A 176 -12.26 19.52 2.18
CA ARG A 176 -12.11 18.22 1.54
C ARG A 176 -11.89 18.41 0.04
N LEU A 177 -10.80 17.88 -0.49
CA LEU A 177 -10.50 17.91 -1.92
C LEU A 177 -10.49 16.50 -2.49
N SER A 178 -11.40 16.21 -3.41
CA SER A 178 -11.47 14.92 -4.11
C SER A 178 -10.97 15.07 -5.53
N VAL A 179 -10.07 14.19 -5.96
CA VAL A 179 -9.60 14.14 -7.35
C VAL A 179 -10.74 13.76 -8.31
N ALA A 180 -11.66 12.88 -7.88
CA ALA A 180 -12.81 12.50 -8.67
C ALA A 180 -13.77 13.68 -8.89
N ASP A 181 -14.01 14.50 -7.87
CA ASP A 181 -14.91 15.66 -7.98
C ASP A 181 -14.37 16.67 -9.01
N ILE A 182 -13.06 16.91 -9.01
CA ILE A 182 -12.40 17.77 -10.01
C ILE A 182 -12.49 17.14 -11.41
N ALA A 183 -12.31 15.81 -11.52
CA ALA A 183 -12.43 15.12 -12.80
C ALA A 183 -13.87 15.18 -13.36
N ASP A 184 -14.89 15.08 -12.52
CA ASP A 184 -16.31 15.14 -12.91
C ASP A 184 -16.76 16.55 -13.32
N GLU A 185 -16.19 17.61 -12.72
CA GLU A 185 -16.42 19.00 -13.14
C GLU A 185 -15.84 19.30 -14.53
N ILE A 186 -14.96 18.42 -15.01
CA ILE A 186 -14.21 18.59 -16.23
C ILE A 186 -14.85 17.77 -17.37
N SER A 187 -15.16 18.44 -18.48
CA SER A 187 -15.86 17.82 -19.60
C SER A 187 -15.02 16.73 -20.28
N VAL A 188 -15.65 15.77 -20.96
CA VAL A 188 -14.97 14.68 -21.71
C VAL A 188 -14.04 15.21 -22.82
N GLU A 189 -14.21 16.46 -23.24
CA GLU A 189 -13.37 17.14 -24.25
C GLU A 189 -12.09 17.73 -23.66
N THR A 190 -11.92 17.65 -22.34
CA THR A 190 -10.85 18.28 -21.61
C THR A 190 -9.58 17.42 -21.61
N SER A 191 -8.43 18.07 -21.82
CA SER A 191 -7.13 17.40 -21.78
C SER A 191 -6.62 17.23 -20.33
N VAL A 192 -5.70 16.29 -20.11
CA VAL A 192 -5.07 16.05 -18.80
C VAL A 192 -4.40 17.32 -18.27
N GLU A 193 -3.88 18.17 -19.15
CA GLU A 193 -3.24 19.44 -18.79
C GLU A 193 -4.21 20.45 -18.15
N GLU A 194 -5.47 20.47 -18.57
CA GLU A 194 -6.50 21.33 -17.98
C GLU A 194 -6.97 20.81 -16.62
N LEU A 195 -7.13 19.49 -16.45
CA LEU A 195 -7.36 18.84 -15.14
C LEU A 195 -6.24 19.15 -14.14
N MET A 196 -5.00 19.04 -14.60
CA MET A 196 -3.81 19.38 -13.82
C MET A 196 -3.77 20.87 -13.42
N GLY A 197 -4.20 21.75 -14.32
CA GLY A 197 -4.32 23.18 -14.05
C GLY A 197 -5.34 23.49 -12.95
N GLN A 198 -6.54 22.90 -13.03
CA GLN A 198 -7.58 23.07 -12.01
C GLN A 198 -7.18 22.50 -10.66
N LEU A 199 -6.64 21.28 -10.64
CA LEU A 199 -6.11 20.66 -9.42
C LEU A 199 -5.06 21.55 -8.74
N THR A 200 -4.18 22.18 -9.54
CA THR A 200 -3.15 23.09 -9.01
C THR A 200 -3.79 24.30 -8.32
N LEU A 201 -4.84 24.88 -8.92
CA LEU A 201 -5.56 26.02 -8.35
C LEU A 201 -6.29 25.62 -7.05
N SER A 202 -7.02 24.49 -7.04
CA SER A 202 -7.75 24.03 -5.86
C SER A 202 -6.79 23.67 -4.70
N LEU A 203 -5.65 23.04 -5.01
CA LEU A 203 -4.60 22.79 -4.01
C LEU A 203 -3.98 24.10 -3.49
N GLU A 204 -3.89 25.14 -4.32
CA GLU A 204 -3.40 26.46 -3.90
C GLU A 204 -4.40 27.20 -3.01
N GLU A 205 -5.70 27.06 -3.26
CA GLU A 205 -6.78 27.61 -2.46
C GLU A 205 -6.81 26.97 -1.05
N ILE A 206 -6.83 25.65 -0.98
CA ILE A 206 -6.75 24.92 0.31
C ILE A 206 -5.44 25.25 1.04
N ALA A 207 -4.35 25.36 0.28
CA ALA A 207 -3.08 25.77 0.82
C ALA A 207 -3.02 27.24 1.26
N ALA A 208 -3.96 28.09 0.86
CA ALA A 208 -4.08 29.46 1.35
C ALA A 208 -4.94 29.52 2.63
N GLU A 209 -5.98 28.69 2.73
CA GLU A 209 -6.98 28.74 3.80
C GLU A 209 -6.58 27.97 5.07
N GLU A 210 -6.00 26.76 4.96
CA GLU A 210 -5.67 25.94 6.15
C GLU A 210 -4.19 25.86 6.50
N ILE A 211 -3.30 25.97 5.52
CA ILE A 211 -1.85 25.72 5.72
C ILE A 211 -1.17 26.84 6.54
N CYS A 212 -1.86 27.94 6.84
CA CYS A 212 -1.36 28.96 7.75
C CYS A 212 -1.57 28.64 9.25
N ALA A 213 -2.39 27.64 9.62
CA ALA A 213 -2.77 27.41 11.02
C ALA A 213 -2.01 26.28 11.73
N VAL A 214 -1.32 25.40 10.99
CA VAL A 214 -0.48 24.35 11.56
C VAL A 214 0.98 24.86 11.53
N GLY A 215 1.64 24.92 12.68
CA GLY A 215 2.92 25.63 12.84
C GLY A 215 4.05 25.12 11.92
N ASP A 216 4.84 26.07 11.41
CA ASP A 216 6.11 25.91 10.67
C ASP A 216 6.02 25.16 9.32
N PHE A 217 4.95 25.39 8.56
CA PHE A 217 4.82 24.86 7.20
C PHE A 217 5.69 25.66 6.22
N ARG A 218 6.76 25.03 5.72
CA ARG A 218 7.54 25.56 4.58
C ARG A 218 6.81 25.26 3.27
N PHE A 219 7.05 26.12 2.27
CA PHE A 219 6.56 26.09 0.88
C PHE A 219 6.59 24.70 0.21
N ASP A 220 7.43 23.82 0.72
CA ASP A 220 7.85 22.57 0.10
C ASP A 220 6.89 21.38 0.34
N PHE A 221 5.98 21.42 1.33
CA PHE A 221 4.93 20.40 1.51
C PHE A 221 3.97 20.35 0.32
N ARG A 222 3.74 21.51 -0.31
CA ARG A 222 2.92 21.63 -1.52
C ARG A 222 3.49 20.82 -2.67
N THR A 223 4.82 20.75 -2.80
CA THR A 223 5.48 20.02 -3.88
C THR A 223 5.15 18.53 -3.83
N GLU A 224 5.18 17.94 -2.64
CA GLU A 224 4.92 16.51 -2.44
C GLU A 224 3.46 16.15 -2.70
N ILE A 225 2.52 16.92 -2.12
CA ILE A 225 1.08 16.73 -2.33
C ILE A 225 0.71 17.00 -3.80
N LYS A 226 1.21 18.09 -4.40
CA LYS A 226 0.98 18.40 -5.82
C LYS A 226 1.46 17.26 -6.70
N ARG A 227 2.67 16.72 -6.49
CA ARG A 227 3.18 15.60 -7.30
C ARG A 227 2.28 14.37 -7.22
N MET A 228 1.90 13.98 -6.00
CA MET A 228 1.05 12.81 -5.75
C MET A 228 -0.36 12.98 -6.35
N PHE A 229 -1.02 14.11 -6.09
CA PHE A 229 -2.36 14.38 -6.61
C PHE A 229 -2.37 14.54 -8.12
N SER A 230 -1.31 15.11 -8.69
CA SER A 230 -1.13 15.22 -10.15
C SER A 230 -1.08 13.85 -10.83
N ALA A 231 -0.27 12.95 -10.29
CA ALA A 231 -0.16 11.59 -10.79
C ALA A 231 -1.50 10.83 -10.62
N ASN A 232 -2.17 11.02 -9.49
CA ASN A 232 -3.47 10.41 -9.24
C ASN A 232 -4.57 10.96 -10.15
N ALA A 233 -4.59 12.26 -10.43
CA ALA A 233 -5.55 12.85 -11.38
C ALA A 233 -5.38 12.27 -12.78
N ARG A 234 -4.14 12.12 -13.24
CA ARG A 234 -3.86 11.42 -14.50
C ARG A 234 -4.35 9.97 -14.45
N PHE A 235 -4.05 9.24 -13.38
CA PHE A 235 -4.49 7.87 -13.20
C PHE A 235 -6.02 7.75 -13.24
N VAL A 236 -6.73 8.57 -12.47
CA VAL A 236 -8.20 8.61 -12.41
C VAL A 236 -8.78 8.94 -13.79
N TYR A 237 -8.22 9.92 -14.50
CA TYR A 237 -8.63 10.26 -15.86
C TYR A 237 -8.47 9.07 -16.83
N GLU A 238 -7.33 8.39 -16.78
CA GLU A 238 -7.05 7.21 -17.60
C GLU A 238 -8.03 6.06 -17.28
N GLN A 239 -8.39 5.88 -16.00
CA GLN A 239 -9.37 4.89 -15.56
C GLN A 239 -10.81 5.23 -15.96
N MET A 240 -11.22 6.50 -15.82
CA MET A 240 -12.60 6.94 -16.04
C MET A 240 -12.94 7.12 -17.53
N TYR A 241 -12.05 7.69 -18.33
CA TYR A 241 -12.40 8.18 -19.68
C TYR A 241 -11.79 7.41 -20.83
N LEU A 242 -10.64 6.74 -20.63
CA LEU A 242 -9.97 6.04 -21.74
C LEU A 242 -10.43 4.59 -21.90
N ASP A 243 -11.35 4.11 -21.05
CA ASP A 243 -11.79 2.70 -20.97
C ASP A 243 -10.58 1.74 -21.00
N THR A 244 -9.42 2.19 -20.49
CA THR A 244 -8.24 1.35 -20.21
C THR A 244 -8.48 0.47 -18.98
N ALA A 245 -9.75 0.31 -18.62
CA ALA A 245 -10.30 -0.09 -17.35
C ALA A 245 -9.39 -1.14 -16.71
N ARG A 246 -8.94 -0.87 -15.49
CA ARG A 246 -8.77 -1.95 -14.54
C ARG A 246 -10.19 -2.33 -14.12
N PRO A 247 -10.80 -3.41 -14.67
CA PRO A 247 -12.14 -3.86 -14.24
C PRO A 247 -12.19 -4.25 -12.75
N ILE A 248 -11.06 -4.24 -12.05
CA ILE A 248 -10.90 -4.65 -10.66
C ILE A 248 -11.35 -3.56 -9.68
N LEU A 249 -11.23 -2.26 -9.97
CA LEU A 249 -11.74 -1.22 -9.07
C LEU A 249 -13.28 -1.18 -9.03
N ARG A 250 -13.94 -1.74 -10.05
CA ARG A 250 -15.40 -2.00 -10.04
C ARG A 250 -15.80 -3.31 -9.36
N ARG A 251 -14.84 -4.10 -8.86
CA ARG A 251 -15.14 -5.27 -8.02
C ARG A 251 -15.30 -4.81 -6.58
N VAL A 252 -16.57 -4.71 -6.20
CA VAL A 252 -17.04 -4.38 -4.86
C VAL A 252 -16.60 -5.44 -3.83
N ASP A 253 -16.38 -6.69 -4.28
CA ASP A 253 -16.00 -7.81 -3.42
C ASP A 253 -14.51 -8.14 -3.45
N HIS A 254 -14.01 -8.58 -2.28
CA HIS A 254 -12.66 -9.11 -2.14
C HIS A 254 -12.43 -10.33 -3.05
N SER A 255 -11.30 -10.36 -3.77
CA SER A 255 -11.00 -11.48 -4.70
C SER A 255 -9.55 -11.94 -4.70
N ALA A 256 -8.75 -11.41 -3.78
CA ALA A 256 -7.35 -11.82 -3.62
C ALA A 256 -7.24 -13.31 -3.29
N THR A 257 -6.22 -13.94 -3.90
CA THR A 257 -5.86 -15.35 -3.68
C THR A 257 -4.49 -15.49 -3.03
N ARG A 258 -3.79 -14.37 -2.86
CA ARG A 258 -2.43 -14.29 -2.32
C ARG A 258 -2.44 -13.37 -1.09
N LEU A 259 -1.77 -13.76 -0.02
CA LEU A 259 -1.47 -12.91 1.13
C LEU A 259 0.03 -12.81 1.33
N TYR A 260 0.49 -11.59 1.47
CA TYR A 260 1.88 -11.25 1.74
C TYR A 260 2.00 -10.73 3.18
N ALA A 261 2.73 -11.44 4.02
CA ALA A 261 2.89 -11.15 5.43
C ALA A 261 4.34 -10.78 5.75
N GLY A 262 4.54 -9.60 6.37
CA GLY A 262 5.85 -9.09 6.75
C GLY A 262 6.23 -7.81 5.98
N SER A 263 7.40 -7.77 5.35
CA SER A 263 7.94 -6.59 4.64
C SER A 263 8.48 -6.91 3.25
N GLY A 264 8.79 -5.91 2.42
CA GLY A 264 9.47 -6.08 1.14
C GLY A 264 8.57 -6.53 -0.02
N PHE A 265 7.30 -6.13 -0.01
CA PHE A 265 6.27 -6.53 -0.98
C PHE A 265 5.80 -5.39 -1.88
N GLU A 266 6.56 -4.30 -1.97
CA GLU A 266 6.20 -3.09 -2.72
C GLU A 266 6.13 -3.32 -4.24
N PHE A 267 6.54 -4.52 -4.70
CA PHE A 267 6.43 -4.98 -6.08
C PHE A 267 5.02 -5.41 -6.48
N ILE A 268 4.11 -5.61 -5.53
CA ILE A 268 2.70 -5.87 -5.81
C ILE A 268 1.99 -4.53 -5.92
N SER A 269 1.66 -4.14 -7.14
CA SER A 269 1.07 -2.83 -7.46
C SER A 269 -0.31 -2.92 -8.08
N GLU A 270 -0.88 -4.13 -8.19
CA GLU A 270 -2.17 -4.33 -8.83
C GLU A 270 -3.28 -4.49 -7.78
N PRO A 271 -4.36 -3.69 -7.85
CA PRO A 271 -5.52 -3.85 -6.99
C PRO A 271 -6.11 -5.25 -7.15
N GLY A 272 -6.64 -5.81 -6.07
CA GLY A 272 -7.34 -7.10 -6.11
C GLY A 272 -6.42 -8.33 -6.19
N GLU A 273 -5.12 -8.15 -6.42
CA GLU A 273 -4.20 -9.28 -6.58
C GLU A 273 -3.89 -9.95 -5.23
N ALA A 274 -3.64 -9.16 -4.19
CA ALA A 274 -3.18 -9.68 -2.92
C ALA A 274 -3.46 -8.80 -1.70
N VAL A 275 -3.62 -9.46 -0.55
CA VAL A 275 -3.73 -8.82 0.78
C VAL A 275 -2.34 -8.68 1.39
N HIS A 276 -2.05 -7.54 2.03
CA HIS A 276 -0.73 -7.25 2.58
C HIS A 276 -0.79 -6.94 4.08
N VAL A 277 -0.27 -7.83 4.92
CA VAL A 277 -0.19 -7.62 6.37
C VAL A 277 1.24 -7.24 6.75
N GLY A 278 1.44 -6.00 7.21
CA GLY A 278 2.75 -5.49 7.60
C GLY A 278 3.12 -5.79 9.06
N LEU A 279 4.42 -5.76 9.36
CA LEU A 279 5.00 -5.95 10.70
C LEU A 279 4.44 -4.99 11.78
N HIS A 280 3.84 -3.89 11.34
CA HIS A 280 3.33 -2.81 12.18
C HIS A 280 1.97 -3.13 12.83
N SER A 281 1.37 -4.28 12.53
CA SER A 281 0.15 -4.72 13.22
C SER A 281 0.48 -5.17 14.64
N SER A 282 -0.24 -4.61 15.63
CA SER A 282 -0.15 -5.04 17.03
C SER A 282 -0.71 -6.45 17.25
N THR A 283 -1.51 -6.94 16.29
CA THR A 283 -2.12 -8.27 16.27
C THR A 283 -1.72 -9.04 15.02
N PHE A 284 -0.44 -8.99 14.64
CA PHE A 284 0.09 -9.49 13.36
C PHE A 284 -0.42 -10.89 12.97
N ILE A 285 -0.21 -11.90 13.82
CA ILE A 285 -0.65 -13.28 13.54
C ILE A 285 -2.17 -13.37 13.38
N ALA A 286 -2.94 -12.64 14.21
CA ALA A 286 -4.39 -12.64 14.11
C ALA A 286 -4.89 -11.94 12.84
N ASP A 287 -4.23 -10.88 12.39
CA ASP A 287 -4.56 -10.21 11.14
C ASP A 287 -4.20 -11.06 9.91
N VAL A 288 -3.07 -11.79 9.95
CA VAL A 288 -2.72 -12.78 8.92
C VAL A 288 -3.79 -13.88 8.87
N ALA A 289 -4.15 -14.45 10.02
CA ALA A 289 -5.19 -15.48 10.09
C ALA A 289 -6.54 -14.98 9.58
N LEU A 290 -6.93 -13.75 9.94
CA LEU A 290 -8.15 -13.12 9.44
C LEU A 290 -8.11 -12.97 7.91
N GLY A 291 -6.99 -12.52 7.35
CA GLY A 291 -6.82 -12.39 5.91
C GLY A 291 -6.95 -13.74 5.19
N ILE A 292 -6.32 -14.79 5.72
CA ILE A 292 -6.42 -16.15 5.16
C ILE A 292 -7.87 -16.64 5.17
N GLU A 293 -8.54 -16.57 6.33
CA GLU A 293 -9.87 -17.14 6.53
C GLU A 293 -10.96 -16.36 5.76
N LYS A 294 -10.89 -15.03 5.76
CA LYS A 294 -11.97 -14.18 5.23
C LYS A 294 -11.78 -13.75 3.79
N ILE A 295 -10.53 -13.70 3.30
CA ILE A 295 -10.22 -13.18 1.98
C ILE A 295 -9.63 -14.27 1.08
N ILE A 296 -8.51 -14.87 1.49
CA ILE A 296 -7.71 -15.72 0.60
C ILE A 296 -8.39 -17.05 0.29
N ILE A 297 -8.83 -17.80 1.29
CA ILE A 297 -9.50 -19.09 1.07
C ILE A 297 -10.82 -18.89 0.29
N PRO A 298 -11.71 -17.94 0.67
CA PRO A 298 -12.90 -17.67 -0.12
C PRO A 298 -12.60 -17.19 -1.54
N GLY A 299 -11.57 -16.35 -1.72
CA GLY A 299 -11.11 -15.88 -3.03
C GLY A 299 -10.65 -17.03 -3.91
N ALA A 300 -9.77 -17.88 -3.39
CA ALA A 300 -9.24 -19.09 -4.01
C ALA A 300 -10.37 -20.04 -4.45
N ALA A 301 -11.35 -20.28 -3.58
CA ALA A 301 -12.52 -21.11 -3.87
C ALA A 301 -13.38 -20.52 -5.02
N ARG A 302 -13.57 -19.19 -5.07
CA ARG A 302 -14.33 -18.52 -6.14
C ARG A 302 -13.61 -18.54 -7.48
N SER A 303 -12.29 -18.35 -7.48
CA SER A 303 -11.49 -18.26 -8.71
C SER A 303 -10.94 -19.60 -9.19
N ASN A 304 -11.12 -20.67 -8.41
CA ASN A 304 -10.49 -21.97 -8.63
C ASN A 304 -8.96 -21.84 -8.80
N GLN A 305 -8.34 -21.05 -7.92
CA GLN A 305 -6.90 -20.82 -7.82
C GLN A 305 -6.43 -21.27 -6.43
N PRO A 306 -5.15 -21.63 -6.24
CA PRO A 306 -4.66 -21.97 -4.91
C PRO A 306 -4.64 -20.74 -3.99
N ALA A 307 -4.93 -20.95 -2.71
CA ALA A 307 -4.73 -19.93 -1.68
C ALA A 307 -3.24 -19.92 -1.31
N ILE A 308 -2.58 -18.77 -1.44
CA ILE A 308 -1.13 -18.64 -1.24
C ILE A 308 -0.85 -17.67 -0.11
N LEU A 309 -0.04 -18.11 0.84
CA LEU A 309 0.61 -17.25 1.83
C LEU A 309 2.09 -17.13 1.51
N VAL A 310 2.61 -15.91 1.51
CA VAL A 310 4.04 -15.66 1.43
C VAL A 310 4.45 -14.85 2.64
N VAL A 311 5.38 -15.40 3.43
CA VAL A 311 5.98 -14.71 4.56
C VAL A 311 7.37 -14.24 4.15
N ASN A 312 7.60 -12.94 4.22
CA ASN A 312 8.87 -12.33 3.87
C ASN A 312 9.34 -11.34 4.92
N ARG A 313 10.65 -11.29 5.13
CA ARG A 313 11.29 -10.23 5.88
C ARG A 313 12.45 -9.64 5.10
N GLU A 314 12.38 -8.33 4.89
CA GLU A 314 13.51 -7.55 4.37
C GLU A 314 14.62 -7.45 5.43
N TYR A 315 15.88 -7.51 5.00
CA TYR A 315 17.06 -7.36 5.85
C TYR A 315 18.08 -6.41 5.22
N ASP A 316 18.93 -5.76 6.03
CA ASP A 316 20.06 -4.97 5.53
C ASP A 316 21.31 -5.87 5.42
N PRO A 317 21.82 -6.14 4.21
CA PRO A 317 23.02 -6.96 4.03
C PRO A 317 24.29 -6.34 4.63
N LYS A 318 24.26 -5.05 5.02
CA LYS A 318 25.36 -4.36 5.68
C LYS A 318 25.40 -4.60 7.19
N LEU A 319 24.31 -5.09 7.78
CA LEU A 319 24.20 -5.31 9.22
C LEU A 319 24.48 -6.79 9.55
N PRO A 320 25.55 -7.10 10.30
CA PRO A 320 25.89 -8.48 10.63
C PRO A 320 24.78 -9.19 11.40
N GLY A 321 24.41 -10.39 10.96
CA GLY A 321 23.41 -11.24 11.62
C GLY A 321 21.95 -10.91 11.32
N GLU A 322 21.64 -9.86 10.53
CA GLU A 322 20.25 -9.56 10.18
C GLU A 322 19.61 -10.61 9.26
N LEU A 323 20.37 -11.22 8.36
CA LEU A 323 19.86 -12.30 7.51
C LEU A 323 19.35 -13.48 8.34
N ASP A 324 20.12 -13.89 9.35
CA ASP A 324 19.75 -15.02 10.20
C ASP A 324 18.54 -14.65 11.07
N GLN A 325 18.51 -13.44 11.65
CA GLN A 325 17.33 -12.93 12.37
C GLN A 325 16.08 -12.84 11.49
N ALA A 326 16.24 -12.48 10.22
CA ALA A 326 15.13 -12.41 9.27
C ALA A 326 14.59 -13.82 8.98
N ARG A 327 15.47 -14.80 8.76
CA ARG A 327 15.09 -16.21 8.55
C ARG A 327 14.40 -16.81 9.77
N ASP A 328 14.98 -16.63 10.95
CA ASP A 328 14.42 -17.16 12.20
C ASP A 328 13.01 -16.62 12.45
N TRP A 329 12.80 -15.32 12.17
CA TRP A 329 11.49 -14.70 12.31
C TRP A 329 10.48 -15.22 11.28
N VAL A 330 10.88 -15.33 10.00
CA VAL A 330 10.01 -15.85 8.93
C VAL A 330 9.56 -17.27 9.25
N HIS A 331 10.50 -18.11 9.71
CA HIS A 331 10.23 -19.48 10.09
C HIS A 331 9.26 -19.56 11.28
N ALA A 332 9.49 -18.79 12.34
CA ALA A 332 8.61 -18.76 13.52
C ALA A 332 7.18 -18.35 13.16
N VAL A 333 7.01 -17.35 12.28
CA VAL A 333 5.69 -16.92 11.80
C VAL A 333 4.99 -18.04 11.02
N ILE A 334 5.72 -18.73 10.15
CA ILE A 334 5.16 -19.85 9.39
C ILE A 334 4.74 -20.99 10.32
N GLU A 335 5.53 -21.34 11.33
CA GLU A 335 5.16 -22.37 12.31
C GLU A 335 3.86 -22.02 13.05
N ASP A 336 3.72 -20.77 13.50
CA ASP A 336 2.51 -20.29 14.17
C ASP A 336 1.28 -20.40 13.25
N ILE A 337 1.41 -19.98 11.98
CA ILE A 337 0.31 -20.07 11.00
C ILE A 337 0.01 -21.53 10.61
N ALA A 338 1.04 -22.36 10.45
CA ALA A 338 0.88 -23.78 10.15
C ALA A 338 0.10 -24.52 11.24
N CYS A 339 0.29 -24.11 12.51
CA CYS A 339 -0.49 -24.63 13.62
C CYS A 339 -1.97 -24.26 13.54
N LEU A 340 -2.29 -23.04 13.07
CA LEU A 340 -3.66 -22.53 12.96
C LEU A 340 -4.42 -23.12 11.77
N PHE A 341 -3.76 -23.37 10.64
CA PHE A 341 -4.37 -23.79 9.37
C PHE A 341 -3.91 -25.18 8.92
N LYS A 342 -3.65 -26.08 9.88
CA LYS A 342 -3.13 -27.43 9.62
C LYS A 342 -4.00 -28.19 8.61
N SER A 343 -5.32 -28.14 8.77
CA SER A 343 -6.28 -28.83 7.90
C SER A 343 -6.20 -28.37 6.45
N GLU A 344 -6.12 -27.07 6.25
CA GLU A 344 -6.09 -26.39 4.96
C GLU A 344 -4.75 -26.63 4.25
N ILE A 345 -3.66 -26.73 5.00
CA ILE A 345 -2.35 -27.10 4.48
C ILE A 345 -2.33 -28.58 4.07
N ASP A 346 -2.82 -29.48 4.94
CA ASP A 346 -2.87 -30.92 4.70
C ASP A 346 -3.80 -31.27 3.52
N SER A 347 -4.92 -30.56 3.35
CA SER A 347 -5.83 -30.69 2.20
C SER A 347 -5.28 -30.07 0.93
N GLY A 348 -4.36 -29.12 1.08
CA GLY A 348 -3.73 -28.37 0.01
C GLY A 348 -4.51 -27.16 -0.49
N GLU A 349 -5.50 -26.73 0.28
CA GLU A 349 -6.23 -25.49 0.08
C GLU A 349 -5.34 -24.26 0.34
N LEU A 350 -4.39 -24.36 1.26
CA LEU A 350 -3.39 -23.32 1.58
C LEU A 350 -1.97 -23.80 1.25
N ARG A 351 -1.23 -22.96 0.52
CA ARG A 351 0.20 -23.14 0.19
C ARG A 351 1.01 -22.01 0.79
N MET A 352 2.22 -22.31 1.27
CA MET A 352 3.03 -21.30 1.96
C MET A 352 4.44 -21.20 1.40
N MET A 353 4.99 -19.98 1.37
CA MET A 353 6.39 -19.72 1.00
C MET A 353 7.07 -18.89 2.08
N GLU A 354 8.22 -19.37 2.56
CA GLU A 354 9.19 -18.61 3.33
C GLU A 354 10.15 -17.90 2.39
N SER A 355 10.42 -16.64 2.67
CA SER A 355 11.33 -15.83 1.88
C SER A 355 12.02 -14.75 2.72
N VAL A 356 13.18 -14.32 2.28
CA VAL A 356 13.84 -13.10 2.76
C VAL A 356 14.19 -12.25 1.56
N SER A 357 14.26 -10.93 1.72
CA SER A 357 14.54 -10.05 0.58
C SER A 357 15.46 -8.90 0.94
N THR A 358 16.01 -8.27 -0.10
CA THR A 358 16.54 -6.91 0.00
C THR A 358 15.94 -6.09 -1.13
N LEU A 359 15.80 -4.78 -0.94
CA LEU A 359 15.35 -3.87 -2.01
C LEU A 359 16.24 -3.95 -3.28
N VAL A 360 17.51 -4.33 -3.12
CA VAL A 360 18.50 -4.38 -4.21
C VAL A 360 18.46 -5.70 -4.96
N GLU A 361 18.26 -6.83 -4.28
CA GLU A 361 18.35 -8.17 -4.89
C GLU A 361 16.98 -8.81 -5.15
N GLY A 362 15.92 -8.31 -4.49
CA GLY A 362 14.60 -8.92 -4.48
C GLY A 362 14.53 -10.11 -3.53
N MET A 363 13.46 -10.91 -3.67
CA MET A 363 13.20 -12.07 -2.84
C MET A 363 14.13 -13.26 -3.13
N ILE A 364 14.51 -13.91 -2.05
CA ILE A 364 15.27 -15.14 -1.99
C ILE A 364 14.37 -16.16 -1.25
N PRO A 365 13.78 -17.13 -1.95
CA PRO A 365 12.97 -18.16 -1.30
C PRO A 365 13.85 -19.01 -0.38
N VAL A 366 13.33 -19.37 0.79
CA VAL A 366 14.03 -20.17 1.80
C VAL A 366 13.47 -21.59 1.83
N ILE A 367 12.15 -21.72 2.04
CA ILE A 367 11.42 -22.99 2.09
C ILE A 367 10.01 -22.80 1.50
N THR A 368 9.45 -23.84 0.88
CA THR A 368 8.09 -23.89 0.34
C THR A 368 7.33 -25.06 0.96
N TYR A 369 6.07 -24.85 1.37
CA TYR A 369 5.21 -25.82 2.05
C TYR A 369 3.89 -26.09 1.32
#